data_AF-A0A7S2W3Z0-F1
#
_entry.id   AF-A0A7S2W3Z0-F1
#
_cell.length_a   1.000
_cell.length_b   1.000
_cell.length_c   1.000
_cell.angle_alpha   90.00
_cell.angle_beta   90.00
_cell.angle_gamma   90.00
#
_symmetry.space_group_name_H-M   'P 1'
#
loop_
_entity.id
_entity.type
_entity.pdbx_description
1 polymer ?
#
loop_
_entity_poly.entity_id
_entity_poly.type
_entity_poly.pdbx_seq_one_letter_code
_entity_poly.pdbx_strand_id
1 'polypeptide(L)'
;DDGVNATALTRALNVAVHQNLDLLFLPYEIGFVADDGRVTKVRGPWDGDARVFRATDHIKRAAFTLVNYPWNRLVRTDLMRDQGVNFGPTKVHNDILFHWTSIAAATRVSLFNETVCRHFKFNTGKQLTNVATEARLQVLDAVDITFRHLQRWDFCAVAEFGTAWNKFVQTLLSWAKSRVPPELQPTYKRRSQATLKVRLCKASTTVTRSNSRGAGSAGARRFG
;
A
#
# COMPACT_ATOMS: atom_id res chain seq x y z
N ASP A 1 -9.10 19.62 2.18
CA ASP A 1 -10.44 19.03 1.97
C ASP A 1 -10.68 17.86 2.93
N ASP A 2 -10.09 17.90 4.13
CA ASP A 2 -10.22 16.83 5.12
C ASP A 2 -10.52 17.43 6.50
N GLY A 3 -11.30 16.71 7.29
CA GLY A 3 -11.56 16.98 8.71
C GLY A 3 -11.04 15.85 9.58
N VAL A 4 -10.68 16.18 10.83
CA VAL A 4 -10.16 15.21 11.80
C VAL A 4 -10.96 15.31 13.10
N ASN A 5 -11.41 14.17 13.61
CA ASN A 5 -11.97 14.06 14.96
C ASN A 5 -10.82 14.04 15.97
N ALA A 6 -10.57 15.16 16.64
CA ALA A 6 -9.46 15.33 17.57
C ALA A 6 -9.50 14.31 18.73
N THR A 7 -10.68 14.01 19.27
CA THR A 7 -10.83 13.06 20.37
C THR A 7 -10.50 11.63 19.94
N ALA A 8 -10.97 11.22 18.76
CA ALA A 8 -10.63 9.92 18.19
C ALA A 8 -9.15 9.82 17.82
N LEU A 9 -8.55 10.91 17.30
CA LEU A 9 -7.13 10.99 17.02
C LEU A 9 -6.29 10.82 18.29
N THR A 10 -6.65 11.48 19.39
CA THR A 10 -5.97 11.33 20.68
C THR A 10 -6.02 9.89 21.18
N ARG A 11 -7.18 9.22 21.06
CA ARG A 11 -7.30 7.80 21.39
C ARG A 11 -6.41 6.93 20.50
N ALA A 12 -6.41 7.17 19.19
CA ALA A 12 -5.56 6.44 18.25
C ALA A 12 -4.06 6.61 18.57
N LEU A 13 -3.65 7.84 18.94
CA LEU A 13 -2.28 8.12 19.36
C LEU A 13 -1.92 7.35 20.64
N ASN A 14 -2.81 7.36 21.64
CA ASN A 14 -2.60 6.60 22.87
C ASN A 14 -2.45 5.10 22.59
N VAL A 15 -3.28 4.54 21.69
CA VAL A 15 -3.14 3.14 21.25
C VAL A 15 -1.78 2.91 20.59
N ALA A 16 -1.36 3.77 19.67
CA ALA A 16 -0.08 3.65 18.98
C ALA A 16 1.11 3.71 19.95
N VAL A 17 1.07 4.61 20.93
CA VAL A 17 2.13 4.73 21.96
C VAL A 17 2.13 3.51 22.88
N HIS A 18 0.99 3.15 23.47
CA HIS A 18 0.90 2.03 24.41
C HIS A 18 1.27 0.69 23.79
N GLN A 19 0.87 0.44 22.54
CA GLN A 19 1.20 -0.78 21.83
C GLN A 19 2.55 -0.69 21.11
N ASN A 20 3.27 0.42 21.26
CA ASN A 20 4.55 0.68 20.60
C ASN A 20 4.46 0.43 19.08
N LEU A 21 3.45 0.95 18.39
CA LEU A 21 3.24 0.71 16.96
C LEU A 21 4.18 1.54 16.08
N ASP A 22 4.65 0.95 14.99
CA ASP A 22 5.40 1.67 13.95
C ASP A 22 4.45 2.40 13.01
N LEU A 23 3.28 1.81 12.78
CA LEU A 23 2.27 2.27 11.85
C LEU A 23 0.87 1.90 12.35
N LEU A 24 -0.01 2.89 12.43
CA LEU A 24 -1.44 2.70 12.73
C LEU A 24 -2.28 3.32 11.62
N PHE A 25 -3.11 2.53 10.95
CA PHE A 25 -4.08 3.06 9.99
C PHE A 25 -5.36 3.50 10.69
N LEU A 26 -5.92 4.61 10.21
CA LEU A 26 -7.07 5.28 10.78
C LEU A 26 -8.26 5.14 9.83
N PRO A 27 -9.38 4.55 10.26
CA PRO A 27 -10.61 4.54 9.50
C PRO A 27 -11.08 5.96 9.17
N TYR A 28 -11.78 6.08 8.05
CA TYR A 28 -12.22 7.36 7.52
C TYR A 28 -13.61 7.32 6.93
N GLU A 29 -14.21 8.49 6.79
CA GLU A 29 -15.46 8.70 6.08
C GLU A 29 -15.27 9.56 4.85
N ILE A 30 -16.22 9.47 3.92
CA ILE A 30 -16.26 10.29 2.72
C ILE A 30 -17.54 11.11 2.77
N GLY A 31 -17.39 12.43 2.86
CA GLY A 31 -18.48 13.40 2.71
C GLY A 31 -18.55 13.89 1.27
N PHE A 32 -19.72 13.80 0.64
CA PHE A 32 -19.98 14.38 -0.67
C PHE A 32 -20.57 15.77 -0.50
N VAL A 33 -19.96 16.76 -1.13
CA VAL A 33 -20.27 18.18 -0.97
C VAL A 33 -20.87 18.70 -2.28
N ALA A 34 -22.06 19.29 -2.20
CA ALA A 34 -22.70 19.97 -3.32
C ALA A 34 -22.04 21.33 -3.59
N ASP A 35 -22.40 21.96 -4.72
CA ASP A 35 -21.80 23.24 -5.14
C ASP A 35 -22.14 24.40 -4.18
N ASP A 36 -23.21 24.28 -3.39
CA ASP A 36 -23.58 25.20 -2.32
C ASP A 36 -22.76 25.01 -1.02
N GLY A 37 -21.80 24.08 -1.01
CA GLY A 37 -20.94 23.77 0.13
C GLY A 37 -21.58 22.83 1.16
N ARG A 38 -22.83 22.38 0.97
CA ARG A 38 -23.50 21.49 1.91
C ARG A 38 -23.07 20.04 1.71
N VAL A 39 -22.82 19.32 2.81
CA VAL A 39 -22.65 17.87 2.77
C VAL A 39 -23.99 17.21 2.45
N THR A 40 -24.08 16.54 1.30
CA THR A 40 -25.30 15.88 0.82
C THR A 40 -25.36 14.41 1.20
N LYS A 41 -24.20 13.76 1.37
CA LYS A 41 -24.09 12.35 1.71
C LYS A 41 -22.81 12.08 2.48
N VAL A 42 -22.87 11.21 3.49
CA VAL A 42 -21.70 10.66 4.16
C VAL A 42 -21.73 9.14 4.00
N ARG A 43 -20.56 8.53 3.79
CA ARG A 43 -20.37 7.09 3.84
C ARG A 43 -19.09 6.77 4.62
N GLY A 44 -18.99 5.54 5.12
CA GLY A 44 -17.71 4.98 5.56
C GLY A 44 -16.71 4.81 4.41
N PRO A 45 -15.58 4.12 4.65
CA PRO A 45 -14.55 3.90 3.65
C PRO A 45 -15.10 3.22 2.38
N TRP A 46 -14.32 3.21 1.30
CA TRP A 46 -14.63 2.35 0.16
C TRP A 46 -14.75 0.89 0.61
N ASP A 47 -15.59 0.10 -0.04
CA ASP A 47 -15.93 -1.25 0.44
C ASP A 47 -14.69 -2.16 0.58
N GLY A 48 -13.67 -1.93 -0.25
CA GLY A 48 -12.34 -2.55 -0.11
C GLY A 48 -11.66 -2.19 1.21
N ASP A 49 -11.50 -0.91 1.49
CA ASP A 49 -10.89 -0.41 2.73
C ASP A 49 -11.72 -0.80 3.96
N ALA A 50 -13.05 -0.75 3.86
CA ALA A 50 -13.93 -1.15 4.96
C ALA A 50 -13.73 -2.63 5.34
N ARG A 51 -13.44 -3.51 4.37
CA ARG A 51 -13.05 -4.90 4.67
C ARG A 51 -11.69 -4.98 5.35
N VAL A 52 -10.72 -4.18 4.91
CA VAL A 52 -9.39 -4.14 5.55
C VAL A 52 -9.50 -3.71 7.01
N PHE A 53 -10.24 -2.65 7.33
CA PHE A 53 -10.43 -2.19 8.72
C PHE A 53 -11.18 -3.18 9.63
N ARG A 54 -11.71 -4.28 9.09
CA ARG A 54 -12.28 -5.40 9.87
C ARG A 54 -11.35 -6.62 9.95
N ALA A 55 -10.17 -6.56 9.32
CA ALA A 55 -9.21 -7.67 9.35
C ALA A 55 -8.65 -7.84 10.76
N THR A 56 -8.64 -9.08 11.25
CA THR A 56 -8.09 -9.48 12.55
C THR A 56 -6.77 -10.23 12.42
N ASP A 57 -6.43 -10.69 11.22
CA ASP A 57 -5.21 -11.41 10.88
C ASP A 57 -4.50 -10.78 9.67
N HIS A 58 -3.23 -11.14 9.46
CA HIS A 58 -2.41 -10.66 8.33
C HIS A 58 -2.50 -9.14 8.09
N ILE A 59 -2.59 -8.33 9.16
CA ILE A 59 -2.89 -6.90 9.11
C ILE A 59 -1.96 -6.15 8.15
N LYS A 60 -0.66 -6.41 8.24
CA LYS A 60 0.35 -5.78 7.37
C LYS A 60 0.10 -6.09 5.89
N ARG A 61 -0.29 -7.33 5.56
CA ARG A 61 -0.67 -7.72 4.19
C ARG A 61 -1.94 -6.98 3.74
N ALA A 62 -2.96 -6.94 4.60
CA ALA A 62 -4.23 -6.27 4.29
C ALA A 62 -4.03 -4.77 4.06
N ALA A 63 -3.16 -4.13 4.85
CA ALA A 63 -2.85 -2.70 4.76
C ALA A 63 -2.33 -2.27 3.38
N PHE A 64 -1.57 -3.11 2.67
CA PHE A 64 -1.10 -2.83 1.30
C PHE A 64 -2.23 -2.67 0.28
N THR A 65 -3.46 -3.07 0.63
CA THR A 65 -4.61 -3.01 -0.26
C THR A 65 -5.51 -1.80 0.00
N LEU A 66 -5.21 -1.00 1.03
CA LEU A 66 -5.89 0.26 1.30
C LEU A 66 -5.61 1.26 0.18
N VAL A 67 -6.56 2.15 -0.08
CA VAL A 67 -6.28 3.32 -0.92
C VAL A 67 -5.11 4.12 -0.34
N ASN A 68 -4.23 4.61 -1.21
CA ASN A 68 -2.95 5.24 -0.84
C ASN A 68 -3.06 6.61 -0.17
N TYR A 69 -4.19 6.94 0.45
CA TYR A 69 -4.36 8.21 1.16
C TYR A 69 -3.24 8.38 2.20
N PRO A 70 -2.51 9.51 2.17
CA PRO A 70 -1.40 9.70 3.09
C PRO A 70 -1.85 10.10 4.50
N TRP A 71 -3.03 10.72 4.60
CA TRP A 71 -3.54 11.30 5.84
C TRP A 71 -4.24 10.29 6.77
N ASN A 72 -4.52 9.07 6.32
CA ASN A 72 -5.28 8.08 7.10
C ASN A 72 -4.38 7.19 7.98
N ARG A 73 -3.27 7.71 8.51
CA ARG A 73 -2.32 6.91 9.30
C ARG A 73 -1.46 7.74 10.25
N LEU A 74 -1.05 7.12 11.34
CA LEU A 74 0.04 7.57 12.21
C LEU A 74 1.28 6.75 11.90
N VAL A 75 2.40 7.42 11.66
CA VAL A 75 3.69 6.76 11.38
C VAL A 75 4.71 7.24 12.40
N ARG A 76 5.51 6.33 12.94
CA ARG A 76 6.61 6.69 13.83
C ARG A 76 7.66 7.51 13.07
N THR A 77 8.02 8.67 13.59
CA THR A 77 8.97 9.58 12.94
C THR A 77 10.35 8.95 12.72
N ASP A 78 10.88 8.22 13.72
CA ASP A 78 12.20 7.59 13.60
C ASP A 78 12.21 6.52 12.52
N LEU A 79 11.14 5.73 12.39
CA LEU A 79 10.99 4.79 11.28
C LEU A 79 11.09 5.52 9.94
N MET A 80 10.42 6.66 9.78
CA MET A 80 10.46 7.39 8.52
C MET A 80 11.86 7.90 8.17
N ARG A 81 12.58 8.44 9.18
CA ARG A 81 13.93 8.96 9.01
C ARG A 81 14.93 7.85 8.73
N ASP A 82 14.94 6.81 9.56
CA ASP A 82 15.94 5.74 9.52
C ASP A 82 15.77 4.84 8.30
N GLN A 83 14.52 4.63 7.86
CA GLN A 83 14.21 3.76 6.73
C GLN A 83 14.04 4.52 5.40
N GLY A 84 14.15 5.85 5.43
CA GLY A 84 14.03 6.69 4.23
C GLY A 84 12.63 6.63 3.59
N VAL A 85 11.59 6.58 4.40
CA VAL A 85 10.19 6.59 3.93
C VAL A 85 9.82 8.01 3.49
N ASN A 86 9.61 8.19 2.18
CA ASN A 86 9.35 9.49 1.57
C ASN A 86 8.20 9.42 0.56
N PHE A 87 7.66 10.57 0.20
CA PHE A 87 6.80 10.69 -0.99
C PHE A 87 7.62 10.57 -2.27
N GLY A 88 6.99 10.03 -3.32
CA GLY A 88 7.61 9.94 -4.64
C GLY A 88 7.79 11.32 -5.29
N PRO A 89 8.76 11.47 -6.20
CA PRO A 89 9.04 12.75 -6.86
C PRO A 89 8.06 13.09 -8.00
N THR A 90 7.12 12.21 -8.31
CA THR A 90 6.16 12.39 -9.40
C THR A 90 5.11 13.45 -9.03
N LYS A 91 4.59 14.19 -10.01
CA LYS A 91 3.57 15.23 -9.77
C LYS A 91 2.24 14.60 -9.33
N VAL A 92 1.89 13.49 -9.97
CA VAL A 92 0.77 12.61 -9.60
C VAL A 92 1.31 11.30 -9.07
N HIS A 93 0.53 10.57 -8.27
CA HIS A 93 0.91 9.23 -7.77
C HIS A 93 2.14 9.21 -6.83
N ASN A 94 2.55 10.35 -6.29
CA ASN A 94 3.64 10.46 -5.31
C ASN A 94 3.36 9.69 -4.01
N ASP A 95 2.08 9.51 -3.69
CA ASP A 95 1.57 8.76 -2.56
C ASP A 95 1.83 7.24 -2.66
N ILE A 96 2.06 6.69 -3.87
CA ILE A 96 2.40 5.27 -4.04
C ILE A 96 3.68 4.92 -3.27
N LEU A 97 4.76 5.69 -3.44
CA LEU A 97 6.02 5.38 -2.76
C LEU A 97 5.83 5.41 -1.25
N PHE A 98 5.20 6.46 -0.73
CA PHE A 98 4.96 6.63 0.71
C PHE A 98 4.09 5.50 1.26
N HIS A 99 3.00 5.14 0.58
CA HIS A 99 2.10 4.10 1.04
C HIS A 99 2.82 2.75 1.16
N TRP A 100 3.51 2.32 0.10
CA TRP A 100 4.13 1.00 0.07
C TRP A 100 5.36 0.91 0.98
N THR A 101 6.20 1.94 1.01
CA THR A 101 7.42 1.91 1.83
C THR A 101 7.14 2.09 3.32
N SER A 102 6.15 2.90 3.71
CA SER A 102 5.76 3.01 5.14
C SER A 102 5.29 1.68 5.72
N ILE A 103 4.51 0.90 4.96
CA ILE A 103 4.06 -0.42 5.38
C ILE A 103 5.22 -1.41 5.35
N ALA A 104 6.02 -1.44 4.28
CA ALA A 104 7.14 -2.38 4.16
C ALA A 104 8.14 -2.22 5.32
N ALA A 105 8.50 -0.98 5.65
CA ALA A 105 9.44 -0.65 6.72
C ALA A 105 8.89 -0.97 8.13
N ALA A 106 7.59 -0.81 8.36
CA ALA A 106 6.99 -0.98 9.69
C ALA A 106 6.92 -2.46 10.11
N THR A 107 7.39 -2.79 11.31
CA THR A 107 7.26 -4.15 11.86
C THR A 107 5.96 -4.32 12.63
N ARG A 108 5.61 -3.32 13.45
CA ARG A 108 4.41 -3.31 14.29
C ARG A 108 3.33 -2.46 13.63
N VAL A 109 2.44 -3.11 12.89
CA VAL A 109 1.35 -2.49 12.14
C VAL A 109 0.02 -2.87 12.77
N SER A 110 -0.87 -1.89 12.95
CA SER A 110 -2.24 -2.13 13.42
C SER A 110 -3.26 -1.28 12.65
N LEU A 111 -4.53 -1.61 12.85
CA LEU A 111 -5.69 -0.88 12.32
C LEU A 111 -6.51 -0.36 13.49
N PHE A 112 -6.80 0.93 13.49
CA PHE A 112 -7.72 1.51 14.45
C PHE A 112 -9.16 1.14 14.07
N ASN A 113 -10.07 1.15 15.03
CA ASN A 113 -11.45 0.66 14.87
C ASN A 113 -12.52 1.77 14.96
N GLU A 114 -12.11 3.02 15.13
CA GLU A 114 -12.99 4.18 15.18
C GLU A 114 -12.64 5.16 14.04
N THR A 115 -13.65 5.77 13.42
CA THR A 115 -13.46 6.80 12.40
C THR A 115 -12.72 8.01 12.97
N VAL A 116 -11.59 8.37 12.35
CA VAL A 116 -10.80 9.55 12.74
C VAL A 116 -10.87 10.66 11.70
N CYS A 117 -10.80 10.30 10.42
CA CYS A 117 -10.69 11.25 9.33
C CYS A 117 -11.99 11.33 8.53
N ARG A 118 -12.31 12.51 7.98
CA ARG A 118 -13.36 12.67 6.98
C ARG A 118 -12.79 13.39 5.78
N HIS A 119 -12.83 12.74 4.62
CA HIS A 119 -12.44 13.32 3.34
C HIS A 119 -13.66 13.91 2.63
N PHE A 120 -13.56 15.16 2.17
CA PHE A 120 -14.64 15.86 1.48
C PHE A 120 -14.43 15.84 -0.04
N LYS A 121 -15.37 15.23 -0.75
CA LYS A 121 -15.42 15.21 -2.21
C LYS A 121 -16.39 16.27 -2.73
N PHE A 122 -15.83 17.25 -3.43
CA PHE A 122 -16.58 18.32 -4.09
C PHE A 122 -16.90 17.93 -5.54
N ASN A 123 -18.10 18.26 -6.02
CA ASN A 123 -18.50 18.03 -7.43
C ASN A 123 -17.66 18.87 -8.41
N THR A 124 -17.33 20.09 -8.01
CA THR A 124 -16.61 21.08 -8.82
C THR A 124 -15.26 21.40 -8.18
N GLY A 125 -14.21 20.68 -8.58
CA GLY A 125 -12.87 20.91 -8.06
C GLY A 125 -11.79 20.55 -9.07
N LYS A 126 -10.70 21.35 -9.10
CA LYS A 126 -9.45 21.03 -9.82
C LYS A 126 -8.70 19.91 -9.08
N GLN A 127 -9.32 18.75 -8.96
CA GLN A 127 -8.67 17.57 -8.41
C GLN A 127 -7.54 17.14 -9.34
N LEU A 128 -6.36 16.83 -8.79
CA LEU A 128 -5.21 16.35 -9.55
C LEU A 128 -5.56 15.10 -10.39
N THR A 129 -6.56 14.33 -9.93
CA THR A 129 -7.14 13.17 -10.60
C THR A 129 -7.91 13.49 -11.88
N ASN A 130 -8.11 14.76 -12.24
CA ASN A 130 -8.68 15.19 -13.52
C ASN A 130 -7.63 15.68 -14.53
N VAL A 131 -6.34 15.69 -14.18
CA VAL A 131 -5.26 16.05 -15.12
C VAL A 131 -5.12 14.95 -16.16
N ALA A 132 -5.52 15.20 -17.41
CA ALA A 132 -5.38 14.28 -18.54
C ALA A 132 -4.24 14.72 -19.46
N THR A 133 -3.02 14.84 -18.91
CA THR A 133 -1.83 15.27 -19.65
C THR A 133 -0.75 14.19 -19.58
N GLU A 134 0.43 14.46 -20.13
CA GLU A 134 1.63 13.62 -20.03
C GLU A 134 1.97 13.21 -18.60
N ALA A 135 1.55 13.99 -17.59
CA ALA A 135 1.66 13.63 -16.19
C ALA A 135 1.07 12.24 -15.88
N ARG A 136 0.11 11.73 -16.66
CA ARG A 136 -0.44 10.37 -16.48
C ARG A 136 0.55 9.26 -16.75
N LEU A 137 1.55 9.48 -17.60
CA LEU A 137 2.62 8.51 -17.82
C LEU A 137 3.50 8.34 -16.58
N GLN A 138 3.51 9.32 -15.66
CA GLN A 138 4.28 9.25 -14.41
C GLN A 138 3.81 8.14 -13.47
N VAL A 139 2.63 7.54 -13.69
CA VAL A 139 2.22 6.32 -12.97
C VAL A 139 3.25 5.20 -13.14
N LEU A 140 3.90 5.12 -14.30
CA LEU A 140 4.91 4.11 -14.59
C LEU A 140 6.21 4.40 -13.84
N ASP A 141 6.57 5.68 -13.72
CA ASP A 141 7.73 6.12 -12.94
C ASP A 141 7.50 5.91 -11.45
N ALA A 142 6.28 6.19 -10.95
CA ALA A 142 5.89 5.92 -9.58
C ALA A 142 5.98 4.42 -9.24
N VAL A 143 5.52 3.53 -10.12
CA VAL A 143 5.65 2.07 -9.95
C VAL A 143 7.13 1.65 -9.93
N ASP A 144 7.92 2.15 -10.87
CA ASP A 144 9.35 1.80 -10.99
C ASP A 144 10.16 2.25 -9.78
N ILE A 145 10.01 3.51 -9.35
CA ILE A 145 10.67 4.06 -8.17
C ILE A 145 10.25 3.30 -6.92
N THR A 146 8.95 3.03 -6.76
CA THR A 146 8.43 2.31 -5.59
C THR A 146 9.00 0.90 -5.53
N PHE A 147 8.97 0.15 -6.63
CA PHE A 147 9.51 -1.21 -6.65
C PHE A 147 10.99 -1.24 -6.28
N ARG A 148 11.80 -0.33 -6.83
CA ARG A 148 13.23 -0.22 -6.49
C ARG A 148 13.47 0.03 -5.00
N HIS A 149 12.62 0.83 -4.34
CA HIS A 149 12.71 1.01 -2.89
C HIS A 149 12.31 -0.25 -2.13
N LEU A 150 11.24 -0.93 -2.56
CA LEU A 150 10.76 -2.15 -1.91
C LEU A 150 11.82 -3.27 -1.89
N GLN A 151 12.73 -3.30 -2.87
CA GLN A 151 13.82 -4.28 -2.90
C GLN A 151 14.76 -4.21 -1.68
N ARG A 152 14.78 -3.11 -0.92
CA ARG A 152 15.62 -2.95 0.27
C ARG A 152 15.21 -3.83 1.45
N TRP A 153 13.98 -4.34 1.47
CA TRP A 153 13.42 -5.12 2.59
C TRP A 153 13.13 -6.58 2.22
N ASP A 154 13.82 -7.12 1.21
CA ASP A 154 13.50 -8.44 0.63
C ASP A 154 12.00 -8.63 0.39
N PHE A 155 11.33 -7.54 -0.04
CA PHE A 155 9.88 -7.44 -0.04
C PHE A 155 9.20 -8.58 -0.82
N CYS A 156 9.80 -8.99 -1.94
CA CYS A 156 9.29 -10.08 -2.76
C CYS A 156 9.58 -11.49 -2.20
N ALA A 157 10.42 -11.63 -1.17
CA ALA A 157 10.66 -12.92 -0.51
C ALA A 157 9.43 -13.41 0.27
N VAL A 158 8.60 -12.46 0.74
CA VAL A 158 7.29 -12.77 1.32
C VAL A 158 6.26 -12.86 0.19
N ALA A 159 5.86 -14.09 -0.15
CA ALA A 159 4.98 -14.36 -1.29
C ALA A 159 3.66 -13.58 -1.24
N GLU A 160 3.09 -13.38 -0.05
CA GLU A 160 1.86 -12.60 0.13
C GLU A 160 2.05 -11.11 -0.23
N PHE A 161 3.20 -10.53 0.11
CA PHE A 161 3.52 -9.13 -0.22
C PHE A 161 3.74 -8.95 -1.72
N GLY A 162 4.46 -9.89 -2.33
CA GLY A 162 4.63 -9.91 -3.78
C GLY A 162 3.32 -10.06 -4.54
N THR A 163 2.39 -10.86 -4.02
CA THR A 163 1.04 -11.01 -4.58
C THR A 163 0.24 -9.71 -4.48
N ALA A 164 0.26 -9.05 -3.32
CA ALA A 164 -0.40 -7.76 -3.13
C ALA A 164 0.14 -6.70 -4.09
N TRP A 165 1.47 -6.59 -4.21
CA TRP A 165 2.12 -5.66 -5.14
C TRP A 165 1.76 -5.93 -6.60
N ASN A 166 1.84 -7.19 -7.03
CA ASN A 166 1.54 -7.55 -8.41
C ASN A 166 0.10 -7.21 -8.78
N LYS A 167 -0.85 -7.51 -7.89
CA LYS A 167 -2.26 -7.18 -8.08
C LYS A 167 -2.46 -5.66 -8.13
N PHE A 168 -1.81 -4.90 -7.25
CA PHE A 168 -1.87 -3.45 -7.25
C PHE A 168 -1.38 -2.86 -8.57
N VAL A 169 -0.17 -3.24 -9.02
CA VAL A 169 0.41 -2.73 -10.27
C VAL A 169 -0.49 -3.03 -11.47
N GLN A 170 -0.95 -4.27 -11.61
CA GLN A 170 -1.84 -4.64 -12.72
C GLN A 170 -3.16 -3.83 -12.70
N THR A 171 -3.76 -3.68 -11.53
CA THR A 171 -5.00 -2.90 -11.37
C THR A 171 -4.78 -1.43 -11.69
N LEU A 172 -3.72 -0.83 -11.15
CA LEU A 172 -3.35 0.57 -11.35
C LEU A 172 -3.08 0.86 -12.82
N LEU A 173 -2.31 0.02 -13.50
CA LEU A 173 -1.99 0.21 -14.91
C LEU A 173 -3.21 -0.05 -15.82
N SER A 174 -4.10 -0.97 -15.46
CA SER A 174 -5.36 -1.12 -16.18
C SER A 174 -6.22 0.15 -16.07
N TRP A 175 -6.36 0.69 -14.85
CA TRP A 175 -7.09 1.93 -14.61
C TRP A 175 -6.44 3.12 -15.33
N ALA A 176 -5.12 3.29 -15.21
CA ALA A 176 -4.38 4.40 -15.80
C ALA A 176 -4.53 4.44 -17.32
N LYS A 177 -4.57 3.27 -17.98
CA LYS A 177 -4.78 3.17 -19.43
C LYS A 177 -6.02 3.93 -19.90
N SER A 178 -7.13 3.86 -19.15
CA SER A 178 -8.37 4.57 -19.51
C SER A 178 -8.33 6.09 -19.30
N ARG A 179 -7.28 6.58 -18.63
CA ARG A 179 -7.07 8.01 -18.30
C ARG A 179 -5.95 8.66 -19.12
N VAL A 180 -5.19 7.87 -19.88
CA VAL A 180 -4.12 8.36 -20.75
C VAL A 180 -4.74 8.86 -22.07
N PRO A 181 -4.40 10.08 -22.52
CA PRO A 181 -4.87 10.62 -23.80
C PRO A 181 -4.52 9.73 -25.00
N PRO A 182 -5.36 9.68 -26.06
CA PRO A 182 -5.15 8.82 -27.22
C PRO A 182 -3.75 8.92 -27.85
N GLU A 183 -3.22 10.14 -27.97
CA GLU A 183 -1.91 10.44 -28.54
C GLU A 183 -0.74 9.85 -27.73
N LEU A 184 -0.94 9.60 -26.43
CA LEU A 184 0.06 9.01 -25.55
C LEU A 184 -0.10 7.49 -25.39
N GLN A 185 -1.17 6.89 -25.92
CA GLN A 185 -1.43 5.45 -25.79
C GLN A 185 -0.31 4.56 -26.35
N PRO A 186 0.34 4.86 -27.49
CA PRO A 186 1.45 4.04 -27.98
C PRO A 186 2.64 4.02 -27.00
N THR A 187 3.00 5.17 -26.45
CA THR A 187 4.06 5.29 -25.43
C THR A 187 3.67 4.57 -24.15
N TYR A 188 2.42 4.72 -23.72
CA TYR A 188 1.89 4.02 -22.55
C TYR A 188 1.97 2.51 -22.71
N LYS A 189 1.50 1.95 -23.83
CA LYS A 189 1.52 0.51 -24.12
C LYS A 189 2.94 -0.04 -24.05
N ARG A 190 3.90 0.62 -24.72
CA ARG A 190 5.30 0.20 -24.72
C ARG A 190 5.90 0.21 -23.32
N ARG A 191 5.77 1.32 -22.59
CA ARG A 191 6.37 1.47 -21.25
C ARG A 191 5.69 0.57 -20.22
N SER A 192 4.37 0.44 -20.23
CA SER A 192 3.64 -0.44 -19.30
C SER A 192 4.01 -1.92 -19.47
N GLN A 193 4.18 -2.40 -20.71
CA GLN A 193 4.69 -3.75 -20.99
C GLN A 193 6.10 -3.95 -20.42
N ALA A 194 6.99 -2.97 -20.61
CA ALA A 194 8.33 -3.00 -20.04
C ALA A 194 8.27 -3.04 -18.50
N THR A 195 7.46 -2.18 -17.88
CA THR A 195 7.25 -2.14 -16.42
C THR A 195 6.75 -3.49 -15.89
N LEU A 196 5.71 -4.08 -16.49
CA LEU A 196 5.17 -5.37 -16.05
C LEU A 196 6.18 -6.52 -16.15
N LYS A 197 7.11 -6.47 -17.11
CA LYS A 197 8.16 -7.48 -17.25
C LYS A 197 9.18 -7.44 -16.11
N VAL A 198 9.47 -6.27 -15.55
CA VAL A 198 10.63 -6.07 -14.64
C VAL A 198 10.28 -5.55 -13.25
N ARG A 199 9.02 -5.14 -13.00
CA ARG A 199 8.54 -4.55 -11.74
C ARG A 199 7.43 -5.35 -11.07
N LEU A 200 7.33 -6.63 -11.39
CA LEU A 200 6.53 -7.58 -10.65
C LEU A 200 7.45 -8.45 -9.80
N CYS A 201 6.99 -8.79 -8.60
CA CYS A 201 7.64 -9.84 -7.82
C CYS A 201 7.48 -11.16 -8.57
N LYS A 202 8.58 -11.90 -8.73
CA LYS A 202 8.55 -13.25 -9.30
C LYS A 202 7.91 -14.18 -8.29
N ALA A 203 7.19 -15.20 -8.77
CA ALA A 203 6.73 -16.26 -7.91
C ALA A 203 7.94 -16.91 -7.24
N SER A 204 7.91 -17.03 -5.91
CA SER A 204 8.97 -17.71 -5.18
C SER A 204 8.94 -19.18 -5.60
N THR A 205 9.98 -19.64 -6.27
CA THR A 205 10.17 -21.06 -6.55
C THR A 205 10.64 -21.66 -5.23
N THR A 206 9.72 -22.21 -4.45
CA THR A 206 10.07 -22.97 -3.25
C THR A 206 10.94 -24.14 -3.70
N VAL A 207 12.26 -24.03 -3.56
CA VAL A 207 13.14 -25.18 -3.65
C VAL A 207 12.90 -25.99 -2.38
N THR A 208 12.03 -26.98 -2.49
CA THR A 208 11.87 -28.00 -1.46
C THR A 208 13.21 -28.73 -1.33
N ARG A 209 14.04 -28.35 -0.36
CA ARG A 209 15.17 -29.17 0.06
C ARG A 209 14.60 -30.44 0.71
N SER A 210 14.50 -31.51 -0.06
CA SER A 210 14.26 -32.85 0.47
C SER A 210 15.48 -33.25 1.31
N ASN A 211 15.29 -33.38 2.61
CA ASN A 211 16.26 -34.03 3.48
C ASN A 211 16.16 -35.54 3.26
N SER A 212 16.96 -36.09 2.34
CA SER A 212 17.28 -37.51 2.28
C SER A 212 18.61 -37.76 3.03
N ARG A 213 18.51 -37.98 4.34
CA ARG A 213 19.43 -38.83 5.09
C ARG A 213 18.55 -39.93 5.69
N GLY A 214 18.46 -41.11 5.09
CA GLY A 214 19.57 -42.03 4.95
C GLY A 214 19.73 -42.83 6.25
N ALA A 215 18.67 -43.53 6.67
CA ALA A 215 18.74 -44.51 7.75
C ALA A 215 19.44 -45.76 7.19
N GLY A 216 20.78 -45.75 7.26
CA GLY A 216 21.62 -46.90 7.02
C GLY A 216 21.76 -47.72 8.30
N SER A 217 21.23 -48.93 8.28
CA SER A 217 21.41 -50.00 9.25
C SER A 217 22.83 -50.58 9.21
N ALA A 218 23.48 -50.71 10.36
CA ALA A 218 24.49 -51.72 10.76
C ALA A 218 24.98 -51.30 12.17
N GLY A 219 25.19 -52.11 13.19
CA GLY A 219 25.31 -53.55 13.34
C GLY A 219 26.21 -53.79 14.57
N ALA A 220 25.71 -54.58 15.52
CA ALA A 220 26.40 -55.42 16.52
C ALA A 220 27.76 -55.01 17.15
N ARG A 221 27.79 -55.00 18.51
CA ARG A 221 28.79 -55.64 19.42
C ARG A 221 28.36 -55.31 20.88
N ARG A 222 27.83 -56.21 21.72
CA ARG A 222 28.39 -57.38 22.46
C ARG A 222 29.59 -57.06 23.39
N PHE A 223 29.32 -57.25 24.69
CA PHE A 223 30.17 -57.59 25.84
C PHE A 223 31.13 -56.56 26.44
N GLY A 224 31.05 -56.45 27.78
CA GLY A 224 31.95 -55.72 28.68
C GLY A 224 31.19 -55.17 29.87
#